data_AF-A0A5C8MMW6-F1
#
_entry.id   AF-A0A5C8MMW6-F1
#
_cell.length_a   1.000
_cell.length_b   1.000
_cell.length_c   1.000
_cell.angle_alpha   90.00
_cell.angle_beta   90.00
_cell.angle_gamma   90.00
#
_symmetry.space_group_name_H-M   'P 1'
#
loop_
_entity.id
_entity.type
_entity.pdbx_description
1 polymer ?
#
loop_
_entity_poly.entity_id
_entity_poly.type
_entity_poly.pdbx_seq_one_letter_code
_entity_poly.pdbx_strand_id
1 'polypeptide(L)' 'MNNEQPKIPQATAKRLPLYYRFLKNLHASGKQRVSSAELSEAVKVDPATIRRDFSYFGALGKKGYGYNV' A
#
# COMPACT_ATOMS: atom_id res chain seq x y z
N MET A 1 -15.63 10.62 21.40
CA MET A 1 -14.27 10.18 21.03
C MET A 1 -13.96 10.84 19.70
N ASN A 2 -13.03 11.81 19.68
CA ASN A 2 -12.68 12.52 18.46
C ASN A 2 -11.97 11.55 17.52
N ASN A 3 -12.67 11.09 16.49
CA ASN A 3 -12.09 10.36 15.37
C ASN A 3 -11.29 11.34 14.52
N GLU A 4 -10.13 11.76 15.00
CA GLU A 4 -9.12 12.41 14.17
C GLU A 4 -8.53 11.35 13.24
N GLN A 5 -9.23 11.06 12.14
CA GLN A 5 -8.64 10.37 11.01
C GLN A 5 -7.43 11.20 10.58
N PRO A 6 -6.19 10.68 10.68
CA PRO A 6 -5.01 11.45 10.29
C PRO A 6 -5.17 11.86 8.83
N LYS A 7 -5.12 13.17 8.59
CA LYS A 7 -5.33 13.75 7.26
C LYS A 7 -4.33 13.11 6.29
N ILE A 8 -4.85 12.36 5.31
CA ILE A 8 -4.02 11.67 4.32
C ILE A 8 -3.16 12.71 3.59
N PRO A 9 -1.82 12.58 3.59
CA PRO A 9 -0.96 13.51 2.87
C PRO A 9 -1.28 13.51 1.37
N GLN A 10 -1.20 14.68 0.72
CA GLN A 10 -1.45 14.76 -0.72
C GLN A 10 -0.53 13.85 -1.55
N ALA A 11 0.72 13.67 -1.12
CA ALA A 11 1.65 12.76 -1.78
C ALA A 11 1.16 11.31 -1.75
N THR A 12 0.61 10.87 -0.61
CA THR A 12 0.01 9.54 -0.43
C THR A 12 -1.23 9.37 -1.30
N ALA A 13 -2.11 10.39 -1.34
CA ALA A 13 -3.30 10.38 -2.20
C ALA A 13 -2.94 10.29 -3.69
N LYS A 14 -1.87 10.95 -4.14
CA LYS A 14 -1.38 10.87 -5.53
C LYS A 14 -0.81 9.50 -5.89
N ARG A 15 -0.30 8.74 -4.93
CA ARG A 15 0.23 7.38 -5.15
C ARG A 15 -0.85 6.30 -5.12
N LEU A 16 -2.01 6.57 -4.53
CA LEU A 16 -3.11 5.60 -4.40
C LEU A 16 -3.52 4.94 -5.74
N PRO A 17 -3.70 5.69 -6.86
CA PRO A 17 -4.03 5.07 -8.14
C PRO A 17 -2.92 4.14 -8.68
N LEU A 18 -1.65 4.40 -8.36
CA LEU A 18 -0.52 3.57 -8.76
C LEU A 18 -0.55 2.22 -8.02
N TYR A 19 -0.77 2.25 -6.70
CA TYR A 19 -0.94 1.03 -5.91
C TYR A 19 -2.12 0.20 -6.42
N TYR A 20 -3.26 0.84 -6.70
CA TYR A 20 -4.45 0.15 -7.20
C TYR A 20 -4.20 -0.58 -8.53
N ARG A 21 -3.56 0.08 -9.50
CA ARG A 21 -3.25 -0.55 -10.81
C ARG A 21 -2.35 -1.77 -10.64
N PHE A 22 -1.35 -1.68 -9.78
CA PHE A 22 -0.43 -2.79 -9.55
C PHE A 22 -1.11 -3.96 -8.81
N LEU A 23 -1.85 -3.67 -7.73
CA LEU A 23 -2.61 -4.69 -6.99
C LEU A 23 -3.63 -5.38 -7.89
N LYS A 24 -4.34 -4.64 -8.75
CA LYS A 24 -5.27 -5.21 -9.73
C LYS A 24 -4.58 -6.21 -10.67
N ASN A 25 -3.36 -5.90 -11.13
CA ASN A 25 -2.60 -6.81 -11.98
C ASN A 25 -2.14 -8.06 -11.22
N LEU A 26 -1.70 -7.91 -9.97
CA LEU A 26 -1.34 -9.04 -9.12
C LEU A 26 -2.55 -9.95 -8.81
N HIS A 27 -3.71 -9.36 -8.56
CA HIS A 27 -4.94 -10.09 -8.36
C HIS A 27 -5.32 -10.88 -9.62
N ALA A 28 -5.20 -10.27 -10.81
CA ALA A 28 -5.44 -10.93 -12.09
C ALA A 28 -4.44 -12.07 -12.36
N SER A 29 -3.21 -12.00 -11.84
CA SER A 29 -2.23 -13.08 -11.92
C SER A 29 -2.42 -14.17 -10.86
N GLY A 30 -3.50 -14.12 -10.07
CA GLY A 30 -3.80 -15.09 -9.00
C GLY A 30 -2.90 -14.96 -7.76
N LYS A 31 -2.13 -13.87 -7.64
CA LYS A 31 -1.25 -13.65 -6.50
C LYS A 31 -2.10 -13.14 -5.33
N GLN A 32 -2.05 -13.85 -4.20
CA GLN A 32 -2.85 -13.49 -3.02
C GLN A 32 -2.15 -12.48 -2.10
N ARG A 33 -0.81 -12.39 -2.17
CA ARG A 33 -0.02 -11.59 -1.22
C ARG A 33 1.10 -10.86 -1.91
N VAL A 34 1.44 -9.69 -1.38
CA VAL A 34 2.56 -8.88 -1.87
C VAL A 34 3.30 -8.22 -0.73
N SER A 35 4.63 -8.18 -0.81
CA SER A 35 5.47 -7.48 0.15
C SER A 35 5.64 -6.00 -0.22
N SER A 36 6.04 -5.17 0.75
CA SER A 36 6.42 -3.78 0.47
C SER A 36 7.65 -3.67 -0.45
N ALA A 37 8.51 -4.69 -0.49
CA ALA A 37 9.68 -4.71 -1.38
C ALA A 37 9.26 -4.92 -2.84
N GLU A 38 8.38 -5.88 -3.09
CA GLU A 38 7.84 -6.13 -4.45
C GLU A 38 7.02 -4.94 -4.96
N LEU A 39 6.22 -4.31 -4.09
CA LEU A 39 5.52 -3.07 -4.44
C LEU A 39 6.52 -1.96 -4.81
N SER A 40 7.61 -1.82 -4.06
CA SER A 40 8.66 -0.82 -4.31
C SER A 40 9.31 -0.98 -5.68
N GLU A 41 9.58 -2.22 -6.10
CA GLU A 41 10.17 -2.49 -7.42
C GLU A 41 9.27 -2.03 -8.56
N ALA A 42 7.96 -2.19 -8.41
CA ALA A 42 6.97 -1.86 -9.41
C ALA A 42 6.61 -0.36 -9.43
N VAL A 43 6.36 0.24 -8.27
CA VAL A 43 5.94 1.65 -8.19
C VAL A 43 7.11 2.62 -8.03
N LYS A 44 8.35 2.13 -7.87
CA LYS A 44 9.57 2.93 -7.63
C LYS A 44 9.46 3.86 -6.41
N VAL A 45 8.85 3.34 -5.35
CA VAL A 45 8.66 4.06 -4.08
C VAL A 45 9.30 3.26 -2.97
N ASP A 46 10.08 3.93 -2.11
CA ASP A 46 10.76 3.29 -0.99
C ASP A 46 9.80 2.45 -0.12
N PRO A 47 10.15 1.21 0.27
CA PRO A 47 9.28 0.32 1.05
C PRO A 47 8.77 0.94 2.37
N ALA A 48 9.55 1.82 3.03
CA ALA A 48 9.11 2.51 4.23
C ALA A 48 8.05 3.56 3.94
N THR A 49 8.12 4.22 2.78
CA THR A 49 7.08 5.14 2.31
C THR A 49 5.78 4.38 2.00
N ILE A 50 5.88 3.22 1.34
CA ILE A 50 4.70 2.36 1.07
C ILE A 50 4.03 1.92 2.38
N ARG A 51 4.82 1.45 3.36
CA ARG A 51 4.31 1.08 4.68
C ARG A 51 3.58 2.25 5.35
N ARG A 52 4.16 3.45 5.29
CA ARG A 52 3.55 4.65 5.88
C ARG A 52 2.25 5.05 5.17
N ASP A 53 2.25 5.01 3.85
CA ASP A 53 1.07 5.28 3.02
C ASP A 53 -0.08 4.35 3.38
N PHE A 54 0.22 3.05 3.48
CA PHE A 54 -0.81 2.06 3.79
C PHE A 54 -1.31 2.22 5.22
N SER A 55 -0.45 2.58 6.18
CA SER A 55 -0.87 2.91 7.55
C SER A 55 -1.89 4.06 7.60
N TYR A 56 -1.83 5.04 6.68
CA TYR A 56 -2.87 6.09 6.60
C TYR A 56 -4.23 5.57 6.11
N PHE A 57 -4.24 4.46 5.36
CA PHE A 57 -5.47 3.80 4.90
C PHE A 57 -5.97 2.72 5.88
N GLY A 58 -5.22 2.46 6.96
CA GLY A 58 -5.54 1.47 7.99
C GLY A 58 -4.49 0.34 8.08
N ALA A 59 -4.75 -0.62 8.96
CA ALA A 59 -3.85 -1.77 9.16
C ALA A 59 -4.02 -2.83 8.05
N LEU A 60 -3.63 -2.50 6.81
CA LEU A 60 -3.85 -3.33 5.62
C LEU A 60 -2.87 -4.52 5.47
N GLY A 61 -1.93 -4.70 6.40
CA GLY A 61 -0.91 -5.75 6.30
C GLY A 61 -0.22 -6.10 7.61
N LYS A 62 0.61 -7.14 7.57
CA LYS A 62 1.36 -7.64 8.74
C LYS A 62 2.86 -7.73 8.44
N LYS A 63 3.69 -7.26 9.38
CA LYS A 63 5.16 -7.35 9.29
C LYS A 63 5.56 -8.82 9.03
N GLY A 64 6.41 -9.03 8.02
CA GLY A 64 6.88 -10.36 7.61
C GLY A 64 5.90 -11.16 6.73
N TYR A 65 4.63 -10.77 6.66
CA TYR A 65 3.61 -11.48 5.87
C TYR A 65 3.19 -10.71 4.60
N GLY A 66 3.29 -9.37 4.64
CA GLY A 66 2.93 -8.50 3.53
C GLY A 66 1.47 -8.03 3.60
N TYR A 67 0.95 -7.68 2.43
CA TYR A 67 -0.39 -7.16 2.20
C TYR A 67 -1.22 -8.16 1.41
N ASN A 68 -2.52 -8.18 1.67
CA ASN A 68 -3.46 -8.93 0.84
C ASN A 68 -3.64 -8.18 -0.50
N VAL A 69 -3.63 -8.93 -1.59
CA VAL A 69 -3.81 -8.42 -2.95
C VAL A 69 -5.29 -8.46 -3.33
#